data_AF-A0A8X8KA18-F1
#
_entry.id   AF-A0A8X8KA18-F1
#
_cell.length_a   1.000
_cell.length_b   1.000
_cell.length_c   1.000
_cell.angle_alpha   90.00
_cell.angle_beta   90.00
_cell.angle_gamma   90.00
#
_symmetry.space_group_name_H-M   'P 1'
#
loop_
_entity.id
_entity.type
_entity.pdbx_description
1 polymer ?
#
loop_
_entity_poly.entity_id
_entity_poly.type
_entity_poly.pdbx_seq_one_letter_code
_entity_poly.pdbx_strand_id
1 'polypeptide(L)'
;MKDDNNSTQQGVAGHGAFFQDTNLSANEAETATAWVRSHVDRRTVDLGERMDDIRDHMWELEKEGEIIVHRINPEHRAEAVQTLYGWDKKIPTNNLWHHKSCGQCGNIPGYPTSLMWFMNKLGIDYLDETDQTSCTAWNYHGSGIGNVESLAAVFLRNFHQAYVSGKQHGFENGHFFPLVHCGTSFGNYK
;
A
#
# COMPACT_ATOMS: atom_id res chain seq x y z
N MET A 1 -1.43 8.86 -61.32
CA MET A 1 -1.52 10.26 -60.83
C MET A 1 -2.72 10.28 -59.90
N LYS A 2 -2.65 10.33 -58.57
CA LYS A 2 -1.61 10.28 -57.53
C LYS A 2 -2.31 9.54 -56.37
N ASP A 3 -1.64 8.57 -55.77
CA ASP A 3 -2.10 7.92 -54.54
C ASP A 3 -1.74 8.82 -53.36
N ASP A 4 -2.75 9.35 -52.65
CA ASP A 4 -2.56 10.15 -51.45
C ASP A 4 -2.35 9.23 -50.24
N ASN A 5 -1.11 8.79 -50.04
CA ASN A 5 -0.67 8.03 -48.87
C ASN A 5 -0.47 9.00 -47.69
N ASN A 6 -1.55 9.31 -46.96
CA ASN A 6 -1.46 10.09 -45.72
C ASN A 6 -1.04 9.16 -44.57
N SER A 7 0.26 8.96 -44.42
CA SER A 7 0.85 8.25 -43.28
C SER A 7 0.61 9.07 -42.00
N THR A 8 -0.45 8.75 -41.26
CA THR A 8 -0.65 9.21 -39.89
C THR A 8 0.58 8.81 -39.07
N GLN A 9 1.37 9.81 -38.67
CA GLN A 9 2.56 9.64 -37.83
C GLN A 9 2.16 8.86 -36.56
N GLN A 10 2.53 7.58 -36.51
CA GLN A 10 2.51 6.80 -35.28
C GLN A 10 3.55 7.43 -34.35
N GLY A 11 3.09 7.94 -33.21
CA GLY A 11 3.98 8.51 -32.20
C GLY A 11 5.00 7.49 -31.71
N VAL A 12 6.03 8.01 -31.04
CA VAL A 12 7.16 7.20 -30.57
C VAL A 12 6.69 6.12 -29.59
N ALA A 13 7.08 4.87 -29.84
CA ALA A 13 6.93 3.74 -28.92
C ALA A 13 5.50 3.48 -28.37
N GLY A 14 4.46 3.72 -29.17
CA GLY A 14 3.07 3.45 -28.77
C GLY A 14 2.38 4.61 -28.03
N HIS A 15 3.02 5.78 -27.97
CA HIS A 15 2.37 7.01 -27.54
C HIS A 15 1.66 7.70 -28.71
N GLY A 16 0.58 8.45 -28.44
CA GLY A 16 -0.20 9.15 -29.46
C GLY A 16 0.61 10.20 -30.23
N ALA A 17 0.12 10.64 -31.38
CA ALA A 17 0.81 11.57 -32.30
C ALA A 17 1.18 12.95 -31.70
N PHE A 18 0.73 13.25 -30.48
CA PHE A 18 1.10 14.46 -29.74
C PHE A 18 2.44 14.33 -28.98
N PHE A 19 2.96 13.12 -28.80
CA PHE A 19 4.32 12.91 -28.30
C PHE A 19 5.30 13.13 -29.45
N GLN A 20 6.05 14.23 -29.37
CA GLN A 20 7.08 14.59 -30.34
C GLN A 20 8.47 14.42 -29.75
N ASP A 21 9.44 14.15 -30.62
CA ASP A 21 10.84 14.15 -30.25
C ASP A 21 11.23 15.52 -29.71
N THR A 22 11.90 15.54 -28.56
CA THR A 22 12.27 16.77 -27.87
C THR A 22 13.37 17.55 -28.59
N ASN A 23 14.07 16.92 -29.55
CA ASN A 23 15.19 17.46 -30.30
C ASN A 23 16.28 18.11 -29.45
N LEU A 24 16.36 17.76 -28.16
CA LEU A 24 17.36 18.29 -27.24
C LEU A 24 18.72 17.67 -27.57
N SER A 25 19.76 18.51 -27.58
CA SER A 25 21.13 18.01 -27.52
C SER A 25 21.39 17.26 -26.21
N ALA A 26 22.44 16.44 -26.15
CA ALA A 26 22.78 15.68 -24.95
C ALA A 26 22.92 16.56 -23.68
N ASN A 27 23.46 17.77 -23.85
CA ASN A 27 23.67 18.72 -22.76
C ASN A 27 22.35 19.39 -22.30
N GLU A 28 21.46 19.67 -23.25
CA GLU A 28 20.11 20.20 -22.95
C GLU A 28 19.22 19.14 -22.31
N ALA A 29 19.32 17.88 -22.73
CA ALA A 29 18.62 16.76 -22.10
C ALA A 29 19.11 16.54 -20.66
N GLU A 30 20.41 16.66 -20.40
CA GLU A 30 20.99 16.57 -19.06
C GLU A 30 20.51 17.72 -18.16
N THR A 31 20.45 18.95 -18.69
CA THR A 31 19.92 20.11 -17.98
C THR A 31 18.41 19.96 -17.70
N ALA A 32 17.63 19.52 -18.70
CA ALA A 32 16.19 19.32 -18.57
C ALA A 32 15.83 18.18 -17.60
N THR A 33 16.75 17.22 -17.39
CA THR A 33 16.59 16.12 -16.43
C THR A 33 17.36 16.34 -15.12
N ALA A 34 18.03 17.48 -14.95
CA ALA A 34 18.83 17.77 -13.76
C ALA A 34 17.99 17.73 -12.47
N TRP A 35 16.71 18.14 -12.53
CA TRP A 35 15.78 18.04 -11.40
C TRP A 35 15.44 16.59 -11.02
N VAL A 36 15.47 15.64 -11.97
CA VAL A 36 15.28 14.20 -11.71
C VAL A 36 16.47 13.64 -10.94
N ARG A 37 17.67 14.16 -11.23
CA ARG A 37 18.92 13.80 -10.54
C ARG A 37 19.10 14.57 -9.23
N SER A 38 18.43 15.72 -9.07
CA SER A 38 18.38 16.40 -7.80
C SER A 38 17.71 15.47 -6.81
N HIS A 39 18.52 14.92 -5.90
CA HIS A 39 18.07 14.01 -4.87
C HIS A 39 17.19 14.83 -3.93
N VAL A 40 15.88 14.90 -4.21
CA VAL A 40 14.92 15.40 -3.24
C VAL A 40 14.83 14.31 -2.18
N ASP A 41 15.73 14.36 -1.21
CA ASP A 41 15.59 13.53 -0.03
C ASP A 41 14.40 14.06 0.76
N ARG A 42 13.22 13.50 0.49
CA ARG A 42 12.00 13.81 1.23
C ARG A 42 12.14 13.58 2.74
N ARG A 43 13.20 12.87 3.19
CA ARG A 43 13.53 12.67 4.61
C ARG A 43 14.00 13.92 5.33
N THR A 44 14.38 14.98 4.61
CA THR A 44 14.82 16.27 5.20
C THR A 44 13.82 17.41 4.99
N VAL A 45 12.65 17.12 4.41
CA VAL A 45 11.58 18.11 4.29
C VAL A 45 10.95 18.27 5.68
N ASP A 46 11.33 19.35 6.35
CA ASP A 46 10.66 19.83 7.55
C ASP A 46 9.20 20.14 7.20
N LEU A 47 8.27 19.29 7.65
CA LEU A 47 6.83 19.46 7.44
C LEU A 47 6.24 20.58 8.33
N GLY A 48 7.08 21.31 9.07
CA GLY A 48 6.72 22.50 9.84
C GLY A 48 6.01 22.15 11.14
N GLU A 49 4.75 21.70 11.05
CA GLU A 49 3.96 21.28 12.22
C GLU A 49 3.97 19.76 12.36
N ARG A 50 4.19 19.29 13.60
CA ARG A 50 4.04 17.88 13.95
C ARG A 50 2.58 17.49 13.69
N MET A 51 2.36 16.72 12.62
CA MET A 51 1.05 16.15 12.29
C MET A 51 0.46 15.44 13.52
N ASP A 52 -0.84 15.69 13.78
CA ASP A 52 -1.56 15.08 14.90
C ASP A 52 -1.39 13.55 14.89
N ASP A 53 -1.01 12.99 16.03
CA ASP A 53 -0.66 11.59 16.13
C ASP A 53 -1.90 10.78 16.46
N ILE A 54 -2.52 10.19 15.44
CA ILE A 54 -3.75 9.40 15.57
C ILE A 54 -3.66 8.28 16.63
N ARG A 55 -2.44 7.83 16.97
CA ARG A 55 -2.22 6.82 18.01
C ARG A 55 -2.68 7.30 19.38
N ASP A 56 -2.52 8.59 19.70
CA ASP A 56 -2.93 9.14 21.00
C ASP A 56 -4.46 9.03 21.14
N HIS A 57 -5.21 9.38 20.09
CA HIS A 57 -6.66 9.22 20.04
C HIS A 57 -7.09 7.75 20.13
N MET A 58 -6.37 6.84 19.44
CA MET A 58 -6.64 5.40 19.52
C MET A 58 -6.44 4.85 20.93
N TRP A 59 -5.44 5.34 21.68
CA TRP A 59 -5.21 4.91 23.05
C TRP A 59 -6.31 5.39 24.01
N GLU A 60 -6.84 6.61 23.83
CA GLU A 60 -7.97 7.07 24.64
C GLU A 60 -9.23 6.25 24.34
N LEU A 61 -9.55 6.02 23.06
CA LEU A 61 -10.68 5.16 22.67
C LEU A 61 -10.57 3.74 23.23
N GLU A 62 -9.37 3.17 23.24
CA GLU A 62 -9.16 1.84 23.84
C GLU A 62 -9.35 1.87 25.36
N LYS A 63 -8.87 2.91 26.03
CA LYS A 63 -9.05 3.10 27.47
C LYS A 63 -10.52 3.28 27.84
N GLU A 64 -11.31 3.91 26.98
CA GLU A 64 -12.76 4.03 27.08
C GLU A 64 -13.50 2.72 26.75
N GLY A 65 -12.81 1.74 26.16
CA GLY A 65 -13.38 0.44 25.79
C GLY A 65 -14.10 0.43 24.44
N GLU A 66 -13.95 1.49 23.64
CA GLU A 66 -14.60 1.67 22.33
C GLU A 66 -13.91 0.84 21.24
N ILE A 67 -12.58 0.67 21.34
CA ILE A 67 -11.79 -0.12 20.39
C ILE A 67 -10.80 -1.04 21.10
N ILE A 68 -10.23 -1.99 20.35
CA ILE A 68 -9.06 -2.77 20.76
C ILE A 68 -7.90 -2.38 19.84
N VAL A 69 -6.77 -1.98 20.42
CA VAL A 69 -5.55 -1.73 19.66
C VAL A 69 -4.77 -3.03 19.51
N HIS A 70 -4.72 -3.54 18.27
CA HIS A 70 -3.90 -4.68 17.94
C HIS A 70 -2.42 -4.33 18.06
N ARG A 71 -1.79 -4.80 19.14
CA ARG A 71 -0.36 -4.57 19.41
C ARG A 71 0.51 -5.59 18.68
N ILE A 72 1.74 -5.19 18.39
CA ILE A 72 2.79 -6.06 17.87
C ILE A 72 3.45 -6.77 19.05
N ASN A 73 3.25 -8.09 19.13
CA ASN A 73 3.91 -8.97 20.10
C ASN A 73 5.30 -9.45 19.63
N PRO A 74 6.15 -9.98 20.54
CA PRO A 74 7.48 -10.50 20.20
C PRO A 74 7.47 -11.57 19.09
N GLU A 75 6.46 -12.44 19.03
CA GLU A 75 6.34 -13.48 18.00
C GLU A 75 6.28 -12.94 16.56
N HIS A 76 5.89 -11.68 16.37
CA HIS A 76 5.88 -11.04 15.04
C HIS A 76 7.28 -10.64 14.55
N ARG A 77 8.33 -10.80 15.38
CA ARG A 77 9.74 -10.49 15.05
C ARG A 77 9.90 -9.12 14.39
N ALA A 78 9.26 -8.10 14.98
CA ALA A 78 9.18 -6.79 14.32
C ALA A 78 10.52 -6.05 14.29
N GLU A 79 10.80 -5.44 13.15
CA GLU A 79 12.00 -4.64 12.90
C GLU A 79 11.67 -3.15 12.96
N ALA A 80 12.56 -2.37 13.56
CA ALA A 80 12.43 -0.91 13.58
C ALA A 80 13.07 -0.32 12.31
N VAL A 81 12.29 0.42 11.53
CA VAL A 81 12.79 1.11 10.34
C VAL A 81 12.40 2.58 10.37
N GLN A 82 13.26 3.43 9.81
CA GLN A 82 12.92 4.83 9.59
C GLN A 82 12.04 4.98 8.36
N THR A 83 10.89 5.63 8.55
CA THR A 83 9.99 6.01 7.47
C THR A 83 10.58 7.13 6.61
N LEU A 84 9.96 7.39 5.45
CA LEU A 84 10.32 8.52 4.58
C LEU A 84 10.20 9.90 5.27
N TYR A 85 9.50 9.96 6.40
CA TYR A 85 9.31 11.16 7.22
C TYR A 85 10.24 11.19 8.44
N GLY A 86 11.22 10.29 8.51
CA GLY A 86 12.21 10.22 9.60
C GLY A 86 11.69 9.59 10.89
N TRP A 87 10.46 9.07 10.93
CA TRP A 87 9.90 8.45 12.13
C TRP A 87 10.23 6.97 12.19
N ASP A 88 10.54 6.45 13.37
CA ASP A 88 10.70 5.01 13.58
C ASP A 88 9.34 4.31 13.53
N LYS A 89 9.24 3.30 12.68
CA LYS A 89 8.09 2.41 12.55
C LYS A 89 8.52 0.98 12.84
N LYS A 90 7.77 0.31 13.71
CA LYS A 90 7.89 -1.14 13.91
C LYS A 90 7.14 -1.86 12.79
N ILE A 91 7.84 -2.69 12.03
CA ILE A 91 7.27 -3.51 10.95
C ILE A 91 7.27 -4.97 11.41
N PRO A 92 6.11 -5.61 11.59
CA PRO A 92 6.05 -7.03 11.85
C PRO A 92 6.59 -7.80 10.63
N THR A 93 7.44 -8.78 10.86
CA THR A 93 8.10 -9.56 9.81
C THR A 93 7.67 -11.02 9.80
N ASN A 94 6.90 -11.45 10.80
CA ASN A 94 6.42 -12.82 10.95
C ASN A 94 4.98 -12.88 11.45
N ASN A 95 4.35 -14.05 11.29
CA ASN A 95 2.94 -14.31 11.62
C ASN A 95 2.04 -13.25 10.98
N LEU A 96 2.06 -13.17 9.66
CA LEU A 96 1.38 -12.11 8.92
C LEU A 96 0.02 -12.59 8.39
N TRP A 97 -1.02 -11.79 8.54
CA TRP A 97 -2.32 -12.05 7.91
C TRP A 97 -2.38 -11.37 6.54
N HIS A 98 -2.56 -12.14 5.46
CA HIS A 98 -2.54 -11.57 4.10
C HIS A 98 -3.85 -10.90 3.73
N HIS A 99 -3.84 -9.57 3.67
CA HIS A 99 -4.94 -8.84 3.05
C HIS A 99 -4.85 -8.86 1.51
N LYS A 100 -5.68 -9.69 0.90
CA LYS A 100 -5.84 -9.83 -0.55
C LYS A 100 -6.88 -8.85 -1.08
N SER A 101 -6.42 -7.90 -1.91
CA SER A 101 -7.32 -6.98 -2.62
C SER A 101 -7.97 -7.62 -3.85
N CYS A 102 -9.22 -7.27 -4.15
CA CYS A 102 -9.92 -7.77 -5.33
C CYS A 102 -9.23 -7.35 -6.64
N GLY A 103 -8.76 -6.10 -6.73
CA GLY A 103 -8.13 -5.57 -7.92
C GLY A 103 -6.82 -6.28 -8.27
N GLN A 104 -5.89 -6.36 -7.32
CA GLN A 104 -4.54 -6.87 -7.57
C GLN A 104 -4.47 -8.39 -7.43
N CYS A 105 -5.05 -8.97 -6.37
CA CYS A 105 -4.97 -10.42 -6.15
C CYS A 105 -5.96 -11.18 -7.03
N GLY A 106 -7.12 -10.59 -7.32
CA GLY A 106 -8.14 -11.21 -8.17
C GLY A 106 -7.79 -11.19 -9.65
N ASN A 107 -7.25 -10.06 -10.16
CA ASN A 107 -6.98 -9.93 -11.60
C ASN A 107 -5.53 -10.19 -12.00
N ILE A 108 -4.58 -10.19 -11.06
CA ILE A 108 -3.15 -10.38 -11.34
C ILE A 108 -2.65 -11.54 -10.47
N PRO A 109 -3.04 -12.79 -10.76
CA PRO A 109 -2.72 -13.93 -9.88
C PRO A 109 -1.20 -14.19 -9.73
N GLY A 110 -0.38 -13.78 -10.70
CA GLY A 110 1.08 -13.83 -10.58
C GLY A 110 1.64 -12.96 -9.45
N TYR A 111 0.94 -11.88 -9.08
CA TYR A 111 1.35 -11.01 -7.98
C TYR A 111 1.30 -11.72 -6.62
N PRO A 112 0.14 -12.21 -6.10
CA PRO A 112 0.11 -12.91 -4.82
C PRO A 112 0.97 -14.18 -4.85
N THR A 113 1.05 -14.90 -5.98
CA THR A 113 1.93 -16.06 -6.13
C THR A 113 3.40 -15.70 -5.89
N SER A 114 3.90 -14.62 -6.51
CA SER A 114 5.28 -14.19 -6.33
C SER A 114 5.58 -13.78 -4.87
N LEU A 115 4.66 -13.05 -4.24
CA LEU A 115 4.80 -12.61 -2.85
C LEU A 115 4.87 -13.80 -1.88
N MET A 116 3.92 -14.73 -1.99
CA MET A 116 3.89 -15.95 -1.17
C MET A 116 5.12 -16.82 -1.43
N TRP A 117 5.60 -16.91 -2.67
CA TRP A 117 6.83 -17.63 -2.99
C TRP A 117 8.05 -17.02 -2.28
N PHE A 118 8.21 -15.69 -2.29
CA PHE A 118 9.29 -15.03 -1.57
C PHE A 118 9.20 -15.25 -0.06
N MET A 119 8.01 -15.15 0.53
CA MET A 119 7.83 -15.38 1.97
C MET A 119 8.21 -16.81 2.37
N ASN A 120 7.78 -17.80 1.59
CA ASN A 120 8.19 -19.19 1.79
C ASN A 120 9.71 -19.37 1.67
N LYS A 121 10.37 -18.65 0.75
CA LYS A 121 11.84 -18.69 0.62
C LYS A 121 12.58 -18.00 1.77
N LEU A 122 11.96 -17.00 2.38
CA LEU A 122 12.53 -16.23 3.49
C LEU A 122 12.17 -16.81 4.87
N GLY A 123 11.35 -17.87 4.94
CA GLY A 123 10.92 -18.47 6.20
C GLY A 123 10.03 -17.55 7.02
N ILE A 124 9.16 -16.80 6.33
CA ILE A 124 8.17 -15.91 6.93
C ILE A 124 6.85 -16.68 7.06
N ASP A 125 6.35 -16.79 8.28
CA ASP A 125 5.06 -17.38 8.60
C ASP A 125 3.94 -16.42 8.27
N TYR A 126 2.92 -16.91 7.55
CA TYR A 126 1.77 -16.12 7.16
C TYR A 126 0.50 -16.96 7.11
N LEU A 127 -0.66 -16.30 7.27
CA LEU A 127 -1.98 -16.85 7.02
C LEU A 127 -2.53 -16.30 5.70
N ASP A 128 -2.79 -17.20 4.75
CA ASP A 128 -3.54 -16.90 3.53
C ASP A 128 -5.05 -17.05 3.76
N GLU A 129 -5.65 -16.03 4.37
CA GLU A 129 -7.06 -16.06 4.79
C GLU A 129 -8.04 -16.09 3.61
N THR A 130 -9.05 -16.96 3.69
CA THR A 130 -10.16 -17.05 2.74
C THR A 130 -11.32 -16.15 3.13
N ASP A 131 -11.51 -15.88 4.43
CA ASP A 131 -12.65 -15.14 4.98
C ASP A 131 -12.45 -13.62 5.04
N GLN A 132 -11.91 -13.04 3.97
CA GLN A 132 -11.70 -11.59 3.86
C GLN A 132 -12.62 -10.90 2.85
N THR A 133 -12.91 -9.62 3.10
CA THR A 133 -13.75 -8.81 2.20
C THR A 133 -12.93 -7.73 1.50
N SER A 134 -13.50 -7.17 0.43
CA SER A 134 -12.90 -6.05 -0.30
C SER A 134 -12.56 -4.87 0.61
N CYS A 135 -11.46 -4.18 0.33
CA CYS A 135 -11.11 -2.89 0.91
C CYS A 135 -11.97 -1.71 0.41
N THR A 136 -13.09 -1.97 -0.29
CA THR A 136 -14.00 -1.01 -0.97
C THR A 136 -13.46 -0.25 -2.17
N ALA A 137 -12.16 -0.36 -2.48
CA ALA A 137 -11.46 0.30 -3.59
C ALA A 137 -11.42 1.84 -3.52
N TRP A 138 -10.31 2.41 -4.01
CA TRP A 138 -10.05 3.85 -3.95
C TRP A 138 -11.10 4.67 -4.69
N ASN A 139 -11.62 4.14 -5.81
CA ASN A 139 -12.63 4.83 -6.60
C ASN A 139 -14.01 4.92 -5.94
N TYR A 140 -14.29 4.18 -4.87
CA TYR A 140 -15.58 4.29 -4.18
C TYR A 140 -15.53 5.36 -3.07
N HIS A 141 -14.50 5.36 -2.22
CA HIS A 141 -14.37 6.34 -1.13
C HIS A 141 -13.53 7.57 -1.50
N GLY A 142 -12.45 7.42 -2.27
CA GLY A 142 -11.61 8.53 -2.72
C GLY A 142 -12.26 9.43 -3.78
N SER A 143 -13.35 8.97 -4.42
CA SER A 143 -14.16 9.78 -5.34
C SER A 143 -15.32 10.52 -4.65
N GLY A 144 -15.49 10.36 -3.33
CA GLY A 144 -16.57 10.99 -2.55
C GLY A 144 -17.94 10.30 -2.66
N ILE A 145 -18.03 9.12 -3.28
CA ILE A 145 -19.28 8.36 -3.40
C ILE A 145 -19.57 7.58 -2.10
N GLY A 146 -18.54 7.07 -1.42
CA GLY A 146 -18.64 6.44 -0.11
C GLY A 146 -18.34 7.41 1.03
N ASN A 147 -18.94 7.20 2.20
CA ASN A 147 -18.66 7.97 3.42
C ASN A 147 -17.53 7.35 4.26
N VAL A 148 -17.00 8.13 5.22
CA VAL A 148 -15.88 7.71 6.08
C VAL A 148 -16.28 6.62 7.07
N GLU A 149 -17.55 6.60 7.48
CA GLU A 149 -18.10 5.63 8.42
C GLU A 149 -18.12 4.22 7.79
N SER A 150 -18.51 4.11 6.52
CA SER A 150 -18.49 2.85 5.79
C SER A 150 -17.07 2.34 5.56
N LEU A 151 -16.12 3.26 5.29
CA LEU A 151 -14.71 2.92 5.14
C LEU A 151 -14.14 2.37 6.46
N ALA A 152 -14.40 3.06 7.57
CA ALA A 152 -14.01 2.62 8.90
C ALA A 152 -14.62 1.26 9.26
N ALA A 153 -15.91 1.04 8.96
CA ALA A 153 -16.57 -0.24 9.23
C ALA A 153 -15.93 -1.41 8.46
N VAL A 154 -15.59 -1.21 7.18
CA VAL A 154 -14.93 -2.25 6.37
C VAL A 154 -13.50 -2.50 6.83
N PHE A 155 -12.76 -1.43 7.15
CA PHE A 155 -11.43 -1.54 7.74
C PHE A 155 -11.46 -2.35 9.03
N LEU A 156 -12.32 -1.97 9.99
CA LEU A 156 -12.48 -2.64 11.28
C LEU A 156 -12.87 -4.10 11.09
N ARG A 157 -13.79 -4.42 10.16
CA ARG A 157 -14.17 -5.81 9.87
C ARG A 157 -12.97 -6.66 9.43
N ASN A 158 -12.15 -6.16 8.50
CA ASN A 158 -11.01 -6.92 7.98
C ASN A 158 -9.89 -7.05 9.02
N PHE A 159 -9.61 -5.99 9.78
CA PHE A 159 -8.59 -6.02 10.82
C PHE A 159 -9.04 -6.84 12.03
N HIS A 160 -10.33 -6.85 12.34
CA HIS A 160 -10.90 -7.78 13.32
C HIS A 160 -10.74 -9.23 12.86
N GLN A 161 -10.99 -9.54 11.58
CA GLN A 161 -10.77 -10.89 11.05
C GLN A 161 -9.31 -11.31 11.22
N ALA A 162 -8.35 -10.44 10.90
CA ALA A 162 -6.93 -10.71 11.16
C ALA A 162 -6.68 -11.03 12.64
N TYR A 163 -7.22 -10.19 13.55
CA TYR A 163 -7.08 -10.34 14.99
C TYR A 163 -7.63 -11.67 15.53
N VAL A 164 -8.76 -12.17 15.02
CA VAL A 164 -9.39 -13.40 15.55
C VAL A 164 -9.00 -14.67 14.79
N SER A 165 -8.43 -14.56 13.59
CA SER A 165 -8.13 -15.69 12.69
C SER A 165 -7.27 -16.78 13.35
N GLY A 166 -6.34 -16.39 14.24
CA GLY A 166 -5.47 -17.31 14.98
C GLY A 166 -6.23 -18.41 15.73
N LYS A 167 -7.45 -18.14 16.22
CA LYS A 167 -8.27 -19.10 16.98
C LYS A 167 -8.58 -20.37 16.21
N GLN A 168 -8.83 -20.27 14.90
CA GLN A 168 -9.12 -21.43 14.06
C GLN A 168 -7.89 -22.34 13.89
N HIS A 169 -6.70 -21.82 14.17
CA HIS A 169 -5.42 -22.51 14.08
C HIS A 169 -4.85 -22.88 15.47
N GLY A 170 -5.62 -22.72 16.54
CA GLY A 170 -5.18 -23.04 17.91
C GLY A 170 -4.29 -21.97 18.55
N PHE A 171 -4.29 -20.76 18.02
CA PHE A 171 -3.58 -19.61 18.59
C PHE A 171 -4.53 -18.63 19.30
N GLU A 172 -3.95 -17.78 20.13
CA GLU A 172 -4.67 -16.67 20.76
C GLU A 172 -5.05 -15.58 19.76
N ASN A 173 -5.96 -14.70 20.17
CA ASN A 173 -6.25 -13.48 19.42
C ASN A 173 -4.97 -12.63 19.25
N GLY A 174 -4.83 -12.01 18.08
CA GLY A 174 -3.69 -11.17 17.73
C GLY A 174 -2.43 -11.95 17.36
N HIS A 175 -2.52 -13.26 17.15
CA HIS A 175 -1.40 -14.07 16.68
C HIS A 175 -0.91 -13.66 15.28
N PHE A 176 -1.84 -13.31 14.37
CA PHE A 176 -1.50 -12.85 13.03
C PHE A 176 -1.68 -11.34 12.89
N PHE A 177 -0.63 -10.64 12.44
CA PHE A 177 -0.68 -9.19 12.22
C PHE A 177 -1.03 -8.85 10.76
N PRO A 178 -1.97 -7.94 10.50
CA PRO A 178 -2.40 -7.62 9.13
C PRO A 178 -1.27 -7.07 8.25
N LEU A 179 -1.03 -7.72 7.12
CA LEU A 179 -0.18 -7.26 6.04
C LEU A 179 -1.05 -6.82 4.85
N VAL A 180 -1.05 -5.51 4.61
CA VAL A 180 -1.68 -4.91 3.43
C VAL A 180 -0.63 -4.62 2.37
N HIS A 181 -0.70 -5.32 1.24
CA HIS A 181 0.31 -5.21 0.19
C HIS A 181 -0.21 -4.53 -1.09
N CYS A 182 -1.52 -4.29 -1.19
CA CYS A 182 -2.11 -3.57 -2.32
C CYS A 182 -2.08 -2.07 -2.06
N GLY A 183 -1.52 -1.29 -2.98
CA GLY A 183 -1.43 0.17 -2.84
C GLY A 183 -2.78 0.85 -2.64
N THR A 184 -3.81 0.38 -3.34
CA THR A 184 -5.20 0.87 -3.20
C THR A 184 -5.73 0.63 -1.79
N SER A 185 -5.57 -0.58 -1.26
CA SER A 185 -5.98 -0.92 0.10
C SER A 185 -5.19 -0.14 1.15
N PHE A 186 -3.89 0.01 0.94
CA PHE A 186 -3.00 0.73 1.84
C PHE A 186 -3.36 2.22 1.93
N GLY A 187 -3.73 2.83 0.79
CA GLY A 187 -4.24 4.20 0.75
C GLY A 187 -5.63 4.32 1.39
N ASN A 188 -6.52 3.36 1.17
CA ASN A 188 -7.88 3.37 1.73
C ASN A 188 -7.91 3.25 3.25
N TYR A 189 -6.94 2.57 3.86
CA TYR A 189 -6.86 2.36 5.30
C TYR A 189 -5.95 3.37 6.02
N LYS A 190 -5.54 4.43 5.32
CA LYS A 190 -4.76 5.54 5.89
C LYS A 190 -5.67 6.49 6.65
#